data_AF-A0A399FW00-F1
#
_entry.id   AF-A0A399FW00-F1
#
_cell.length_a   1.000
_cell.length_b   1.000
_cell.length_c   1.000
_cell.angle_alpha   90.00
_cell.angle_beta   90.00
_cell.angle_gamma   90.00
#
_symmetry.space_group_name_H-M   'P 1'
#
loop_
_entity.id
_entity.type
_entity.pdbx_description
1 polymer ?
#
loop_
_entity_poly.entity_id
_entity_poly.type
_entity_poly.pdbx_seq_one_letter_code
_entity_poly.pdbx_strand_id
1 'polypeptide(L)' 'MIKQTEKVKRSPAGGRIKPASEKVTAEERYCMIQEHAYLQAEKDNFSGDPCRYWVTAEAAVDARLAREK' A
#
# COMPACT_ATOMS: atom_id res chain seq x y z
N MET A 1 -6.15 26.61 33.84
CA MET A 1 -6.73 25.64 32.89
C MET A 1 -5.59 24.90 32.22
N ILE A 2 -5.39 23.62 32.56
CA ILE A 2 -4.36 22.76 31.94
C ILE A 2 -5.10 21.84 30.97
N LYS A 3 -4.75 21.85 29.68
CA LYS A 3 -5.15 20.80 28.74
C LYS A 3 -3.89 20.19 28.15
N GLN A 4 -3.59 18.96 28.58
CA GLN A 4 -2.69 18.03 27.87
C GLN A 4 -3.51 17.27 26.81
N THR A 5 -2.84 16.78 25.77
CA THR A 5 -3.08 15.58 24.92
C THR A 5 -2.56 15.86 23.49
N GLU A 6 -1.82 15.04 22.76
CA GLU A 6 -1.16 13.75 22.94
C GLU A 6 -0.06 13.65 21.86
N LYS A 7 1.16 13.22 22.23
CA LYS A 7 2.22 12.90 21.26
C LYS A 7 1.92 11.54 20.64
N VAL A 8 1.51 11.52 19.37
CA VAL A 8 1.40 10.27 18.60
C VAL A 8 2.80 9.70 18.37
N LYS A 9 3.15 8.68 19.17
CA LYS A 9 4.32 7.83 18.94
C LYS A 9 4.03 6.95 17.72
N ARG A 10 4.71 7.23 16.61
CA ARG A 10 4.82 6.28 15.49
C ARG A 10 5.77 5.16 15.94
N SER A 11 5.20 4.01 16.30
CA SER A 11 5.98 2.78 16.45
C SER A 11 6.23 2.18 15.06
N PRO A 12 7.46 1.76 14.72
CA PRO A 12 7.69 1.00 13.50
C PRO A 12 7.21 -0.44 13.76
N ALA A 13 5.94 -0.70 13.51
CA ALA A 13 5.43 -2.05 13.46
C ALA A 13 5.68 -2.60 12.05
N GLY A 14 6.72 -3.43 11.93
CA GLY A 14 7.06 -4.09 10.67
C GLY A 14 7.92 -5.33 10.92
N GLY A 15 7.55 -6.13 11.91
CA GLY A 15 8.16 -7.44 12.14
C GLY A 15 7.86 -8.37 10.95
N ARG A 16 8.93 -8.89 10.34
CA ARG A 16 8.92 -9.81 9.21
C ARG A 16 8.38 -11.18 9.65
N ILE A 17 7.30 -11.66 9.04
CA ILE A 17 6.85 -13.05 9.14
C ILE A 17 7.05 -13.73 7.77
N LYS A 18 7.71 -14.89 7.74
CA LYS A 18 7.92 -15.74 6.55
C LYS A 18 7.06 -17.01 6.64
N PRO A 19 6.93 -17.78 5.56
CA PRO A 19 5.79 -17.80 4.65
C PRO A 19 4.75 -18.87 5.04
N ALA A 20 3.51 -18.46 5.29
CA ALA A 20 2.38 -19.37 5.04
C ALA A 20 2.19 -19.43 3.52
N SER A 21 1.99 -20.63 2.96
CA SER A 21 1.62 -20.96 1.56
C SER A 21 1.64 -19.77 0.57
N GLU A 22 2.45 -19.89 -0.49
CA GLU A 22 2.77 -18.99 -1.65
C GLU A 22 1.68 -18.06 -2.25
N LYS A 23 0.49 -18.01 -1.68
CA LYS A 23 -0.59 -17.11 -2.01
C LYS A 23 -0.42 -15.81 -1.23
N VAL A 24 -0.28 -14.72 -1.97
CA VAL A 24 -0.28 -13.36 -1.43
C VAL A 24 -1.55 -13.11 -0.62
N THR A 25 -1.38 -12.67 0.64
CA THR A 25 -2.49 -12.31 1.54
C THR A 25 -3.19 -11.03 1.08
N ALA A 26 -4.38 -10.77 1.63
CA ALA A 26 -5.13 -9.55 1.28
C ALA A 26 -4.38 -8.28 1.72
N GLU A 27 -3.72 -8.34 2.88
CA GLU A 27 -2.91 -7.27 3.44
C GLU A 27 -1.68 -6.99 2.57
N GLU A 28 -0.99 -8.05 2.11
CA GLU A 28 0.14 -7.89 1.19
C GLU A 28 -0.31 -7.30 -0.15
N ARG A 29 -1.44 -7.77 -0.72
CA ARG A 29 -2.02 -7.18 -1.93
C ARG A 29 -2.30 -5.69 -1.73
N TYR A 30 -2.91 -5.32 -0.62
CA TYR A 30 -3.20 -3.92 -0.30
C TYR A 30 -1.92 -3.08 -0.25
N CYS A 31 -0.86 -3.55 0.43
CA CYS A 31 0.42 -2.84 0.47
C CYS A 31 1.02 -2.66 -0.94
N MET A 32 1.00 -3.69 -1.78
CA MET A 32 1.49 -3.62 -3.16
C MET A 32 0.72 -2.59 -3.99
N ILE A 33 -0.61 -2.57 -3.85
CA ILE A 33 -1.49 -1.61 -4.54
C ILE A 33 -1.20 -0.19 -4.06
N GLN A 34 -1.12 0.02 -2.74
CA GLN A 34 -0.84 1.32 -2.14
C GLN A 34 0.49 1.89 -2.63
N GLU A 35 1.57 1.09 -2.59
CA GLU A 35 2.89 1.50 -3.07
C GLU A 35 2.86 1.87 -4.55
N HIS A 36 2.20 1.05 -5.38
CA HIS A 36 2.11 1.30 -6.81
C HIS A 36 1.28 2.54 -7.14
N ALA A 37 0.16 2.76 -6.44
CA ALA A 37 -0.67 3.94 -6.58
C ALA A 37 0.10 5.22 -6.20
N TYR A 38 0.84 5.17 -5.09
CA TYR A 38 1.69 6.29 -4.65
C TYR A 38 2.75 6.64 -5.69
N LEU A 39 3.51 5.64 -6.19
CA LEU A 39 4.56 5.87 -7.18
C LEU A 39 3.99 6.39 -8.51
N GLN A 40 2.80 5.93 -8.90
CA GLN A 40 2.14 6.41 -10.12
C GLN A 40 1.68 7.87 -9.95
N ALA A 41 1.11 8.21 -8.80
CA ALA A 41 0.74 9.57 -8.48
C ALA A 41 1.98 10.48 -8.41
N GLU A 42 3.08 10.01 -7.81
CA GLU A 42 4.35 10.74 -7.74
C GLU A 42 4.92 11.03 -9.13
N LYS A 43 4.89 10.05 -10.04
CA LYS A 43 5.30 10.24 -11.45
C LYS A 43 4.47 11.28 -12.19
N ASP A 44 3.19 11.40 -11.84
CA ASP A 44 2.28 12.42 -12.38
C ASP A 44 2.28 13.71 -11.52
N ASN A 45 3.24 13.85 -10.60
CA ASN A 45 3.38 14.99 -9.72
C ASN A 45 2.10 15.29 -8.90
N PHE A 46 1.34 14.23 -8.59
CA PHE A 46 0.05 14.22 -7.88
C PHE A 46 -1.03 15.07 -8.55
N SER A 47 -0.98 15.25 -9.88
CA SER A 47 -1.90 16.15 -10.60
C SER A 47 -3.21 15.49 -11.04
N GLY A 48 -3.22 14.18 -11.31
CA GLY A 48 -4.42 13.42 -11.66
C GLY A 48 -5.30 12.96 -10.49
N ASP A 49 -6.34 12.20 -10.83
CA ASP A 49 -7.36 11.70 -9.89
C ASP A 49 -6.82 10.55 -8.99
N PRO A 50 -6.87 10.70 -7.65
CA PRO A 50 -6.53 9.64 -6.71
C PRO A 50 -7.19 8.29 -7.01
N CYS A 51 -8.49 8.26 -7.29
CA CYS A 51 -9.23 7.02 -7.54
C CYS A 51 -8.66 6.28 -8.76
N ARG A 52 -8.27 7.04 -9.80
CA ARG A 52 -7.68 6.49 -11.01
C ARG A 52 -6.32 5.82 -10.75
N TYR A 53 -5.50 6.35 -9.84
CA TYR A 53 -4.23 5.71 -9.46
C TYR A 53 -4.43 4.39 -8.74
N TRP A 54 -5.41 4.34 -7.82
CA TRP A 54 -5.77 3.10 -7.12
C TRP A 54 -6.26 2.03 -8.09
N VAL A 55 -7.20 2.34 -8.98
CA VAL A 55 -7.72 1.39 -9.97
C VAL A 55 -6.61 0.90 -10.92
N THR A 56 -5.72 1.79 -11.35
CA THR A 56 -4.60 1.41 -12.21
C THR A 56 -3.61 0.50 -11.48
N ALA A 57 -3.34 0.79 -10.20
CA ALA A 57 -2.47 -0.01 -9.35
C ALA A 57 -3.05 -1.40 -9.06
N GLU A 58 -4.35 -1.50 -8.79
CA GLU A 58 -5.06 -2.77 -8.63
C GLU A 58 -4.88 -3.67 -9.85
N ALA A 59 -5.16 -3.13 -11.04
CA ALA A 59 -4.98 -3.88 -12.30
C ALA A 59 -3.53 -4.31 -12.54
N ALA A 60 -2.56 -3.47 -12.19
CA ALA A 60 -1.13 -3.79 -12.35
C ALA A 60 -0.67 -4.90 -11.39
N VAL A 61 -1.08 -4.84 -10.12
CA VAL A 61 -0.77 -5.86 -9.12
C VAL A 61 -1.43 -7.19 -9.48
N ASP A 62 -2.71 -7.17 -9.86
CA ASP A 62 -3.41 -8.40 -10.26
C ASP A 62 -2.79 -9.04 -11.50
N ALA A 63 -2.39 -8.25 -12.50
CA ALA A 63 -1.69 -8.77 -13.67
C ALA A 63 -0.32 -9.38 -13.31
N ARG A 64 0.40 -8.80 -12.35
CA ARG A 64 1.66 -9.35 -11.84
C ARG A 64 1.43 -10.68 -11.11
N LEU A 65 0.48 -10.73 -10.18
CA LEU A 65 0.17 -11.93 -9.41
C LEU A 65 -0.38 -13.08 -10.28
N ALA A 66 -1.09 -12.75 -11.35
CA ALA A 66 -1.55 -13.73 -12.33
C ALA A 66 -0.39 -14.38 -13.12
N ARG A 67 0.74 -13.68 -13.29
CA ARG A 67 1.95 -14.20 -13.96
C ARG A 67 2.88 -15.00 -13.04
N GLU A 68 2.77 -14.77 -11.73
CA GLU A 68 3.57 -15.45 -10.70
C GLU A 68 2.92 -16.77 -10.22
N LYS A 69 1.72 -17.08 -10.73
CA LYS A 69 1.03 -18.36 -10.56
C LYS A 69 1.42 -19.38 -11.62
#